data_AF-A0A9E6W6M8-F1
#
_entry.id   AF-A0A9E6W6M8-F1
#
_cell.length_a   1.000
_cell.length_b   1.000
_cell.length_c   1.000
_cell.angle_alpha   90.00
_cell.angle_beta   90.00
_cell.angle_gamma   90.00
#
_symmetry.space_group_name_H-M   'P 1'
#
loop_
_entity.id
_entity.type
_entity.pdbx_description
1 polymer ?
#
loop_
_entity_poly.entity_id
_entity_poly.type
_entity_poly.pdbx_seq_one_letter_code
_entity_poly.pdbx_strand_id
1 'polypeptide(L)'
;MVEWIKRHPYFVVIGGIVFFFSAHFFNKYYHQWVRSHPMAYCYQTFYGPANPVLIIESSRFKADYIAYYKKVEQGENASFNFPLKTLAKYDHVYVLGYNEDSTLAEVVSYFDRGARFGGSYTRAWVCGKCLHQEKLD
;
A
#
# COMPACT_ATOMS: atom_id res chain seq x y z
N MET A 1 37.48 -13.55 -8.69
CA MET A 1 36.60 -12.41 -8.38
C MET A 1 37.30 -11.37 -7.50
N VAL A 2 37.86 -11.76 -6.34
CA VAL A 2 38.53 -10.82 -5.40
C VAL A 2 39.77 -10.13 -6.02
N GLU A 3 40.62 -10.83 -6.76
CA GLU A 3 41.80 -10.20 -7.41
C GLU A 3 41.43 -9.23 -8.53
N TRP A 4 40.32 -9.47 -9.22
CA TRP A 4 39.82 -8.59 -10.29
C TRP A 4 39.32 -7.25 -9.71
N ILE A 5 38.62 -7.31 -8.57
CA ILE A 5 38.15 -6.14 -7.83
C ILE A 5 39.34 -5.31 -7.33
N LYS A 6 40.42 -5.95 -6.83
CA LYS A 6 41.64 -5.26 -6.42
C LYS A 6 42.34 -4.54 -7.57
N ARG A 7 42.30 -5.09 -8.79
CA ARG A 7 42.88 -4.45 -9.99
C ARG A 7 42.04 -3.30 -10.54
N HIS A 8 40.73 -3.28 -10.27
CA HIS A 8 39.84 -2.24 -10.80
C HIS A 8 38.89 -1.69 -9.73
N PRO A 9 39.41 -1.07 -8.66
CA PRO A 9 38.60 -0.60 -7.54
C PRO A 9 37.59 0.49 -7.96
N TYR A 10 37.90 1.23 -9.03
CA TYR A 10 37.04 2.27 -9.57
C TYR A 10 35.68 1.74 -10.07
N PHE A 11 35.56 0.51 -10.57
CA PHE A 11 34.26 -0.04 -10.96
C PHE A 11 33.34 -0.26 -9.76
N VAL A 12 33.91 -0.65 -8.62
CA VAL A 12 33.13 -0.81 -7.37
C VAL A 12 32.69 0.55 -6.85
N VAL A 13 33.58 1.55 -6.88
CA VAL A 13 33.26 2.91 -6.46
C VAL A 13 32.20 3.54 -7.36
N ILE A 14 32.38 3.46 -8.69
CA ILE A 14 31.40 3.96 -9.67
C ILE A 14 30.07 3.22 -9.51
N GLY A 15 30.09 1.89 -9.36
CA GLY A 15 28.88 1.10 -9.11
C GLY A 15 28.15 1.51 -7.84
N GLY A 16 28.89 1.77 -6.75
CA GLY A 16 28.34 2.26 -5.49
C GLY A 16 27.73 3.66 -5.61
N ILE A 17 28.41 4.58 -6.30
CA ILE A 17 27.91 5.93 -6.58
C ILE A 17 26.62 5.85 -7.41
N VAL A 18 26.63 5.13 -8.52
CA VAL A 18 25.46 4.95 -9.39
C VAL A 18 24.29 4.34 -8.61
N PHE A 19 24.54 3.31 -7.80
CA PHE A 19 23.52 2.70 -6.96
C PHE A 19 22.93 3.71 -5.95
N PHE A 20 23.76 4.48 -5.26
CA PHE A 20 23.31 5.46 -4.27
C PHE A 20 22.47 6.57 -4.88
N PHE A 21 22.94 7.17 -5.98
CA PHE A 21 22.18 8.20 -6.70
C PHE A 21 20.90 7.63 -7.30
N SER A 22 20.94 6.45 -7.91
CA SER A 22 19.74 5.81 -8.48
C SER A 22 18.70 5.53 -7.40
N ALA A 23 19.11 5.00 -6.25
CA ALA A 23 18.20 4.76 -5.12
C ALA A 23 17.61 6.07 -4.59
N HIS A 24 18.42 7.13 -4.46
CA HIS A 24 17.97 8.43 -4.00
C HIS A 24 16.95 9.07 -4.96
N PHE A 25 17.26 9.12 -6.25
CA PHE A 25 16.36 9.66 -7.26
C PHE A 25 15.08 8.82 -7.38
N PHE A 26 15.20 7.49 -7.38
CA PHE A 26 14.03 6.62 -7.44
C PHE A 26 13.09 6.87 -6.26
N ASN A 27 13.62 6.93 -5.03
CA ASN A 27 12.84 7.21 -3.84
C ASN A 27 12.14 8.58 -3.95
N LYS A 28 12.87 9.62 -4.33
CA LYS A 28 12.33 10.98 -4.51
C LYS A 28 11.21 11.02 -5.56
N TYR A 29 11.47 10.52 -6.77
CA TYR A 29 10.48 10.54 -7.86
C TYR A 29 9.28 9.65 -7.57
N TYR A 30 9.49 8.50 -6.92
CA TYR A 30 8.41 7.62 -6.52
C TYR A 30 7.44 8.33 -5.56
N HIS A 31 7.96 8.97 -4.50
CA HIS A 31 7.08 9.66 -3.55
C HIS A 31 6.40 10.89 -4.14
N GLN A 32 7.08 11.62 -5.05
CA GLN A 32 6.46 12.70 -5.82
C GLN A 32 5.32 12.18 -6.70
N TRP A 33 5.56 11.09 -7.42
CA TRP A 33 4.56 10.42 -8.26
C TRP A 33 3.38 9.92 -7.44
N VAL A 34 3.59 9.28 -6.28
CA VAL A 34 2.47 8.88 -5.41
C VAL A 34 1.67 10.11 -4.96
N ARG A 35 2.33 11.20 -4.56
CA ARG A 35 1.65 12.41 -4.09
C ARG A 35 0.88 13.16 -5.17
N SER A 36 1.14 12.89 -6.45
CA SER A 36 0.34 13.44 -7.56
C SER A 36 -0.94 12.67 -7.84
N HIS A 37 -1.18 11.52 -7.17
CA HIS A 37 -2.40 10.75 -7.33
C HIS A 37 -3.55 11.31 -6.49
N PRO A 38 -4.81 11.03 -6.88
CA PRO A 38 -5.96 11.44 -6.10
C PRO A 38 -5.89 10.87 -4.67
N MET A 39 -6.20 11.72 -3.71
CA MET A 39 -6.35 11.35 -2.31
C MET A 39 -7.76 10.85 -2.04
N ALA A 40 -7.89 9.83 -1.18
CA ALA A 40 -9.15 9.30 -0.71
C ALA A 40 -9.04 8.88 0.76
N TYR A 41 -10.17 8.83 1.46
CA TYR A 41 -10.31 8.29 2.80
C TYR A 41 -10.75 6.84 2.73
N CYS A 42 -10.19 6.00 3.59
CA CYS A 42 -10.46 4.57 3.59
C CYS A 42 -11.25 4.16 4.85
N TYR A 43 -12.55 3.97 4.68
CA TYR A 43 -13.44 3.51 5.76
C TYR A 43 -14.53 2.59 5.21
N GLN A 44 -15.04 1.71 6.08
CA GLN A 44 -16.08 0.75 5.75
C GLN A 44 -17.40 1.16 6.41
N THR A 45 -18.48 1.22 5.65
CA THR A 45 -19.83 1.54 6.16
C THR A 45 -20.83 0.39 6.11
N PHE A 46 -20.41 -0.83 5.70
CA PHE A 46 -21.31 -1.96 5.48
C PHE A 46 -22.17 -2.37 6.70
N TYR A 47 -21.70 -2.13 7.94
CA TYR A 47 -22.41 -2.49 9.17
C TYR A 47 -23.05 -1.29 9.90
N GLY A 48 -23.16 -0.12 9.24
CA GLY A 48 -23.65 1.12 9.84
C GLY A 48 -22.52 2.11 10.11
N PRO A 49 -21.92 2.15 11.32
CA PRO A 49 -20.89 3.12 11.64
C PRO A 49 -19.60 2.87 10.85
N ALA A 50 -18.83 3.92 10.57
CA ALA A 50 -17.57 3.79 9.86
C ALA A 50 -16.54 2.98 10.67
N ASN A 51 -16.11 1.87 10.08
CA ASN A 51 -15.13 0.94 10.61
C ASN A 51 -13.82 1.02 9.82
N PRO A 52 -12.68 0.68 10.45
CA PRO A 52 -11.40 0.60 9.75
C PRO A 52 -11.44 -0.50 8.68
N VAL A 53 -10.88 -0.20 7.51
CA VAL A 53 -10.81 -1.14 6.39
C VAL A 53 -9.63 -2.08 6.58
N LEU A 54 -9.88 -3.38 6.35
CA LEU A 54 -8.82 -4.37 6.29
C LEU A 54 -8.03 -4.20 5.00
N ILE A 55 -6.72 -4.35 5.04
CA ILE A 55 -5.85 -4.20 3.87
C ILE A 55 -4.99 -5.43 3.66
N ILE A 56 -4.60 -5.68 2.42
CA ILE A 56 -3.66 -6.74 2.06
C ILE A 56 -2.47 -6.17 1.29
N GLU A 57 -1.26 -6.53 1.68
CA GLU A 57 -0.04 -6.09 0.97
C GLU A 57 0.35 -7.04 -0.16
N SER A 58 0.01 -8.33 0.00
CA SER A 58 0.38 -9.36 -0.96
C SER A 58 -0.74 -9.64 -1.94
N SER A 59 -0.37 -9.76 -3.22
CA SER A 59 -1.27 -10.18 -4.29
C SER A 59 -1.84 -11.59 -4.09
N ARG A 60 -1.16 -12.44 -3.32
CA ARG A 60 -1.58 -13.82 -3.03
C ARG A 60 -2.95 -13.91 -2.35
N PHE A 61 -3.30 -12.91 -1.54
CA PHE A 61 -4.54 -12.90 -0.76
C PHE A 61 -5.69 -12.16 -1.46
N LYS A 62 -5.53 -11.71 -2.71
CA LYS A 62 -6.56 -10.93 -3.42
C LYS A 62 -7.87 -11.68 -3.57
N ALA A 63 -7.83 -12.97 -3.92
CA ALA A 63 -9.03 -13.78 -4.12
C ALA A 63 -9.81 -13.94 -2.80
N ASP A 64 -9.12 -14.31 -1.72
CA ASP A 64 -9.72 -14.46 -0.39
C ASP A 64 -10.28 -13.14 0.15
N TYR A 65 -9.58 -12.04 -0.12
CA TYR A 65 -10.00 -10.69 0.27
C TYR A 65 -11.25 -10.23 -0.46
N ILE A 66 -11.34 -10.49 -1.77
CA ILE A 66 -12.56 -10.21 -2.56
C ILE A 66 -13.72 -11.06 -2.03
N ALA A 67 -13.50 -12.34 -1.77
CA ALA A 67 -14.53 -13.24 -1.23
C ALA A 67 -15.03 -12.79 0.15
N TYR A 68 -14.11 -12.32 1.01
CA TYR A 68 -14.45 -11.73 2.31
C TYR A 68 -15.36 -10.51 2.16
N TYR A 69 -14.96 -9.53 1.34
CA TYR A 69 -15.75 -8.31 1.16
C TYR A 69 -17.11 -8.54 0.49
N LYS A 70 -17.23 -9.53 -0.40
CA LYS A 70 -18.52 -9.95 -0.97
C LYS A 70 -19.50 -10.43 0.12
N LYS A 71 -19.03 -11.25 1.06
CA LYS A 71 -19.84 -11.73 2.18
C LYS A 71 -20.19 -10.63 3.17
N VAL A 72 -19.23 -9.75 3.45
CA VAL A 72 -19.43 -8.59 4.32
C VAL A 72 -20.49 -7.64 3.74
N GLU A 73 -20.46 -7.40 2.42
CA GLU A 73 -21.47 -6.60 1.72
C GLU A 73 -22.88 -7.22 1.81
N GLN A 74 -22.96 -8.55 1.86
CA GLN A 74 -24.21 -9.30 2.06
C GLN A 74 -24.70 -9.32 3.52
N GLY A 75 -23.95 -8.70 4.45
CA GLY A 75 -24.26 -8.71 5.88
C GLY A 75 -23.95 -10.03 6.57
N GLU A 76 -23.23 -10.95 5.92
CA GLU A 76 -22.84 -12.23 6.50
C GLU A 76 -21.62 -12.10 7.42
N ASN A 77 -21.51 -13.01 8.40
CA ASN A 77 -20.31 -13.13 9.24
C ASN A 77 -19.19 -13.80 8.44
N ALA A 78 -18.34 -13.00 7.80
CA ALA A 78 -17.22 -13.49 7.00
C ALA A 78 -15.99 -13.79 7.87
N SER A 79 -15.37 -14.96 7.67
CA SER A 79 -14.04 -15.27 8.20
C SER A 79 -12.96 -14.82 7.21
N PHE A 80 -11.81 -14.37 7.73
CA PHE A 80 -10.65 -13.99 6.93
C PHE A 80 -9.49 -14.95 7.21
N ASN A 81 -8.71 -15.26 6.16
CA ASN A 81 -7.52 -16.12 6.23
C ASN A 81 -6.25 -15.40 5.75
N PHE A 82 -6.24 -14.07 5.80
CA PHE A 82 -5.11 -13.24 5.38
C PHE A 82 -4.53 -12.47 6.56
N PRO A 83 -3.24 -12.05 6.49
CA PRO A 83 -2.62 -11.28 7.57
C PRO A 83 -3.39 -9.98 7.81
N LEU A 84 -3.84 -9.80 9.05
CA LEU A 84 -4.59 -8.63 9.48
C LEU A 84 -3.69 -7.39 9.49
N LYS A 85 -4.00 -6.45 8.59
CA LYS A 85 -3.55 -5.07 8.66
C LYS A 85 -4.76 -4.17 8.44
N THR A 86 -4.79 -3.03 9.12
CA THR A 86 -5.87 -2.05 9.01
C THR A 86 -5.31 -0.70 8.63
N LEU A 87 -6.08 0.12 7.93
CA LEU A 87 -5.77 1.55 7.81
C LEU A 87 -6.35 2.33 8.99
N ALA A 88 -5.64 3.39 9.39
CA ALA A 88 -6.18 4.34 10.34
C ALA A 88 -7.41 5.03 9.72
N LYS A 89 -8.51 5.08 10.46
CA LYS A 89 -9.84 5.52 10.00
C LYS A 89 -9.86 6.95 9.43
N TYR A 90 -8.95 7.81 9.86
CA TYR A 90 -8.97 9.24 9.55
C TYR A 90 -7.81 9.71 8.66
N ASP A 91 -6.93 8.81 8.24
CA ASP A 91 -5.82 9.15 7.37
C ASP A 91 -6.19 8.97 5.91
N HIS A 92 -5.75 9.93 5.10
CA HIS A 92 -5.88 9.86 3.67
C HIS A 92 -4.89 8.84 3.10
N VAL A 93 -5.29 8.24 1.98
CA VAL A 93 -4.47 7.36 1.16
C VAL A 93 -4.44 7.88 -0.27
N TYR A 94 -3.34 7.63 -0.97
CA TYR A 94 -3.17 7.97 -2.37
C TYR A 94 -3.56 6.76 -3.22
N VAL A 95 -4.49 6.95 -4.16
CA VAL A 95 -5.00 5.86 -5.01
C VAL A 95 -4.14 5.75 -6.25
N LEU A 96 -3.33 4.69 -6.34
CA LEU A 96 -2.43 4.45 -7.47
C LEU A 96 -3.18 3.94 -8.70
N GLY A 97 -4.28 3.22 -8.48
CA GLY A 97 -5.09 2.67 -9.56
C GLY A 97 -6.02 1.58 -9.08
N TYR A 98 -6.83 1.07 -10.00
CA TYR A 98 -7.78 -0.01 -9.76
C TYR A 98 -7.35 -1.26 -10.52
N ASN A 99 -7.77 -2.43 -10.05
CA ASN A 99 -7.72 -3.62 -10.87
C ASN A 99 -8.73 -3.54 -12.04
N GLU A 100 -8.64 -4.47 -12.99
CA GLU A 100 -9.48 -4.51 -14.20
C GLU A 100 -10.98 -4.42 -13.86
N ASP A 101 -11.41 -5.12 -12.81
CA ASP A 101 -12.81 -5.16 -12.38
C ASP A 101 -13.23 -4.01 -11.44
N SER A 102 -12.32 -3.07 -11.13
CA SER A 102 -12.53 -1.98 -10.16
C SER A 102 -12.96 -2.40 -8.75
N THR A 103 -12.84 -3.69 -8.42
CA THR A 103 -13.17 -4.26 -7.11
C THR A 103 -12.12 -3.94 -6.07
N LEU A 104 -10.86 -3.85 -6.49
CA LEU A 104 -9.71 -3.53 -5.65
C LEU A 104 -9.01 -2.29 -6.15
N ALA A 105 -8.66 -1.41 -5.23
CA ALA A 105 -7.79 -0.28 -5.48
C ALA A 105 -6.44 -0.54 -4.82
N GLU A 106 -5.37 -0.19 -5.53
CA GLU A 106 -4.05 -0.11 -4.94
C GLU A 106 -3.85 1.27 -4.34
N VAL A 107 -3.48 1.30 -3.06
CA VAL A 107 -3.35 2.53 -2.30
C VAL A 107 -2.02 2.60 -1.55
N VAL A 108 -1.63 3.84 -1.27
CA VAL A 108 -0.46 4.15 -0.45
C VAL A 108 -0.87 5.05 0.70
N SER A 109 -0.46 4.67 1.90
CA SER A 109 -0.58 5.49 3.11
C SER A 109 0.81 5.90 3.59
N TYR A 110 1.00 7.20 3.85
CA TYR A 110 2.20 7.74 4.50
C TYR A 110 2.04 7.90 6.01
N PHE A 111 0.98 7.32 6.58
CA PHE A 111 0.80 7.35 8.02
C PHE A 111 1.89 6.48 8.67
N ASP A 112 2.69 7.10 9.53
CA ASP A 112 3.76 6.42 10.26
C ASP A 112 3.17 5.55 11.37
N ARG A 113 3.33 4.24 11.20
CA ARG A 113 2.84 3.23 12.15
C ARG A 113 3.93 2.74 13.09
N GLY A 114 5.11 3.36 13.01
CA GLY A 114 6.31 2.92 13.68
C GLY A 114 6.92 1.69 12.99
N ALA A 115 8.19 1.43 13.32
CA ALA A 115 9.00 0.39 12.69
C ALA A 115 8.41 -1.04 12.81
N ARG A 116 7.50 -1.28 13.78
CA ARG A 116 6.90 -2.59 14.04
C ARG A 116 5.59 -2.86 13.28
N PHE A 117 4.93 -1.83 12.74
CA PHE A 117 3.57 -1.97 12.19
C PHE A 117 3.40 -1.41 10.76
N GLY A 118 4.51 -1.15 10.06
CA GLY A 118 4.48 -0.72 8.65
C GLY A 118 5.43 0.42 8.30
N GLY A 119 6.19 0.94 9.27
CA GLY A 119 7.10 2.06 9.03
C GLY A 119 6.35 3.34 8.63
N SER A 120 7.06 4.26 7.98
CA SER A 120 6.55 5.56 7.51
C SER A 120 5.72 5.49 6.22
N TYR A 121 5.50 4.27 5.70
CA TYR A 121 4.94 4.05 4.37
C TYR A 121 4.33 2.65 4.25
N THR A 122 3.06 2.56 3.85
CA THR A 122 2.37 1.29 3.58
C THR A 122 1.75 1.32 2.19
N ARG A 123 2.06 0.32 1.35
CA ARG A 123 1.42 0.06 0.06
C ARG A 123 0.56 -1.19 0.16
N ALA A 124 -0.71 -1.09 -0.15
CA ALA A 124 -1.64 -2.21 0.00
C ALA A 124 -2.80 -2.13 -0.99
N TRP A 125 -3.54 -3.23 -1.10
CA TRP A 125 -4.81 -3.30 -1.81
C TRP A 125 -5.95 -3.15 -0.82
N VAL A 126 -6.94 -2.37 -1.23
CA VAL A 126 -8.18 -2.10 -0.50
C VAL A 126 -9.39 -2.36 -1.37
N CYS A 127 -10.52 -2.64 -0.75
CA CYS A 127 -11.80 -2.70 -1.45
C CYS A 127 -12.13 -1.32 -2.04
N GLY A 128 -12.37 -1.26 -3.36
CA GLY A 128 -12.64 0.00 -4.06
C GLY A 128 -13.88 0.74 -3.54
N LYS A 129 -14.88 0.00 -3.05
CA LYS A 129 -16.11 0.56 -2.45
C LYS A 129 -15.90 1.22 -1.09
N CYS A 130 -14.77 0.95 -0.44
CA CYS A 130 -14.40 1.53 0.86
C CYS A 130 -13.52 2.78 0.72
N LEU A 131 -13.37 3.30 -0.50
CA LEU A 131 -12.65 4.55 -0.77
C LEU A 131 -13.66 5.67 -0.99
N HIS A 132 -13.49 6.74 -0.23
CA HIS A 132 -14.38 7.88 -0.20
C HIS A 132 -13.60 9.18 -0.43
N GLN A 133 -14.19 10.16 -1.09
CA GLN A 133 -13.52 11.45 -1.31
C GLN A 133 -13.57 12.34 -0.08
N GLU A 134 -14.58 12.16 0.76
CA GLU A 134 -14.81 12.96 1.96
C GLU A 134 -14.44 12.18 3.22
N LYS A 135 -14.02 12.91 4.24
CA LYS A 135 -13.80 12.34 5.57
C LYS A 135 -15.15 12.18 6.26
N LEU A 136 -15.38 11.03 6.90
CA LEU A 136 -16.54 10.88 7.77
C LEU A 136 -16.28 11.58 9.11
N ASP A 137 -17.16 12.52 9.48
CA ASP A 137 -17.15 13.26 10.75
C ASP A 137 -17.64 12.42 11.94
#